data_AF-A0AA94JPD5-F1
#
_entry.id   AF-A0AA94JPD5-F1
#
_cell.length_a   1.000
_cell.length_b   1.000
_cell.length_c   1.000
_cell.angle_alpha   90.00
_cell.angle_beta   90.00
_cell.angle_gamma   90.00
#
_symmetry.space_group_name_H-M   'P 1'
#
loop_
_entity.id
_entity.type
_entity.pdbx_description
1 polymer ?
#
loop_
_entity_poly.entity_id
_entity_poly.type
_entity_poly.pdbx_seq_one_letter_code
_entity_poly.pdbx_strand_id
1 'polypeptide(L)'
;MQKHLAIYLLIIVISNSCKTSKSTGYTNTDFRQYLITNKIIDSNSSMNDKLYDDYYSNFMKYRTKTKLEKNPYLKVNKVYVHYRTSNSVEFSVYSDEEDFCLSDYDLDMDGKILSLPDQNGIVKVIKPIIVKYFGDFEITNNIIKTRRHSRSPFNEWYDYVEGKISNDTIYLSKKYWGKAKNNYKFKKYWLAKTRKTNYKKIYQPTLKAEKFENSYGLTCFRVTGEFLVK
;
A
#
# COMPACT_ATOMS: atom_id res chain seq x y z
N MET A 1 -52.37 24.76 -17.98
CA MET A 1 -52.44 23.31 -17.68
C MET A 1 -51.14 22.54 -17.96
N GLN A 2 -50.26 23.01 -18.86
CA GLN A 2 -49.06 22.27 -19.30
C GLN A 2 -47.86 22.30 -18.30
N LYS A 3 -47.74 23.35 -17.48
CA LYS A 3 -46.61 23.52 -16.54
C LYS A 3 -46.67 22.58 -15.33
N HIS A 4 -47.86 22.19 -14.88
CA HIS A 4 -48.02 21.25 -13.76
C HIS A 4 -47.74 19.79 -14.15
N LEU A 5 -47.99 19.44 -15.42
CA LEU A 5 -47.71 18.10 -15.96
C LEU A 5 -46.20 17.80 -16.01
N ALA A 6 -45.40 18.80 -16.38
CA ALA A 6 -43.94 18.69 -16.45
C ALA A 6 -43.30 18.50 -15.07
N ILE A 7 -43.83 19.15 -14.04
CA ILE A 7 -43.34 19.02 -12.65
C ILE A 7 -43.65 17.62 -12.10
N TYR A 8 -44.83 17.07 -12.39
CA TYR A 8 -45.19 15.71 -11.99
C TYR A 8 -44.32 14.65 -12.68
N LEU A 9 -44.02 14.82 -13.97
CA LEU A 9 -43.10 13.94 -14.71
C LEU A 9 -41.66 14.01 -14.15
N LEU A 10 -41.18 15.18 -13.74
CA LEU A 10 -39.87 15.34 -13.13
C LEU A 10 -39.77 14.61 -11.77
N ILE A 11 -40.81 14.68 -10.94
CA ILE A 11 -40.86 14.02 -9.62
C ILE A 11 -40.89 12.48 -9.76
N ILE A 12 -41.57 11.94 -10.78
CA ILE A 12 -41.61 10.49 -11.06
C ILE A 12 -40.26 9.95 -11.56
N VAL A 13 -39.49 10.75 -12.31
CA VAL A 13 -38.14 10.37 -12.77
C VAL A 13 -37.12 10.37 -11.62
N ILE A 14 -37.25 11.31 -10.66
CA ILE A 14 -36.36 11.38 -9.49
C ILE A 14 -36.66 10.24 -8.50
N SER A 15 -37.93 9.86 -8.33
CA SER A 15 -38.32 8.78 -7.42
C SER A 15 -38.05 7.37 -7.96
N ASN A 16 -38.02 7.16 -9.28
CA ASN A 16 -37.57 5.88 -9.87
C ASN A 16 -36.03 5.74 -9.97
N SER A 17 -35.29 6.81 -9.77
CA SER A 17 -33.81 6.78 -9.79
C SER A 17 -33.19 6.37 -8.44
N CYS A 18 -34.00 6.27 -7.38
CA CYS A 18 -33.61 5.70 -6.10
C CYS A 18 -33.94 4.20 -6.02
N LYS A 19 -33.46 3.41 -6.99
CA LYS A 19 -33.11 2.02 -6.71
C LYS A 19 -31.62 1.98 -6.45
N THR A 20 -31.24 2.05 -5.17
CA THR A 20 -29.92 1.63 -4.74
C THR A 20 -29.80 0.15 -5.10
N SER A 21 -29.27 -0.17 -6.28
CA SER A 21 -28.83 -1.52 -6.56
C SER A 21 -27.74 -1.81 -5.54
N LYS A 22 -28.04 -2.60 -4.50
CA LYS A 22 -26.99 -3.29 -3.73
C LYS A 22 -26.09 -3.93 -4.78
N SER A 23 -24.83 -3.54 -4.85
CA SER A 23 -23.93 -4.05 -5.89
C SER A 23 -23.82 -5.57 -5.72
N THR A 24 -24.43 -6.32 -6.62
CA THR A 24 -24.40 -7.79 -6.69
C THR A 24 -23.10 -8.30 -7.34
N GLY A 25 -21.95 -7.70 -7.01
CA GLY A 25 -20.85 -7.58 -7.98
C GLY A 25 -19.62 -8.47 -7.84
N TYR A 26 -19.32 -9.05 -6.67
CA TYR A 26 -18.24 -10.04 -6.53
C TYR A 26 -18.84 -11.27 -5.88
N THR A 27 -18.96 -12.30 -6.70
CA THR A 27 -19.74 -13.53 -6.51
C THR A 27 -19.68 -14.08 -5.08
N ASN A 28 -20.86 -14.33 -4.50
CA ASN A 28 -21.03 -15.03 -3.21
C ASN A 28 -20.12 -16.28 -3.12
N THR A 29 -19.85 -16.93 -4.25
CA THR A 29 -18.89 -18.03 -4.41
C THR A 29 -17.51 -17.78 -3.80
N ASP A 30 -16.85 -16.64 -4.05
CA ASP A 30 -15.50 -16.38 -3.55
C ASP A 30 -15.50 -16.16 -2.05
N PHE A 31 -16.49 -15.41 -1.57
CA PHE A 31 -16.68 -15.17 -0.14
C PHE A 31 -17.01 -16.46 0.61
N ARG A 32 -17.92 -17.27 0.06
CA ARG A 32 -18.26 -18.58 0.58
C ARG A 32 -17.05 -19.52 0.58
N GLN A 33 -16.26 -19.53 -0.48
CA GLN A 33 -15.03 -20.32 -0.54
C GLN A 33 -14.05 -19.88 0.54
N TYR A 34 -13.91 -18.58 0.78
CA TYR A 34 -13.14 -18.05 1.90
C TYR A 34 -13.65 -18.57 3.25
N LEU A 35 -14.97 -18.54 3.49
CA LEU A 35 -15.55 -19.04 4.75
C LEU A 35 -15.27 -20.54 4.94
N ILE A 36 -15.37 -21.34 3.88
CA ILE A 36 -15.07 -22.79 3.91
C ILE A 36 -13.57 -23.03 4.15
N THR A 37 -12.70 -22.37 3.38
CA THR A 37 -11.24 -22.53 3.48
C THR A 37 -10.73 -22.14 4.88
N ASN A 38 -11.37 -21.15 5.53
CA ASN A 38 -11.04 -20.73 6.89
C ASN A 38 -11.88 -21.44 7.97
N LYS A 39 -12.63 -22.50 7.61
CA LYS A 39 -13.42 -23.34 8.53
C LYS A 39 -14.43 -22.55 9.37
N ILE A 40 -14.97 -21.47 8.82
CA ILE A 40 -16.04 -20.68 9.45
C ILE A 40 -17.40 -21.36 9.23
N ILE A 41 -17.58 -21.99 8.06
CA ILE A 41 -18.76 -22.79 7.72
C ILE A 41 -18.35 -24.08 7.01
N ASP A 42 -19.26 -25.05 6.97
CA ASP A 42 -19.08 -26.27 6.18
C ASP A 42 -19.48 -26.07 4.71
N SER A 43 -19.02 -26.98 3.86
CA SER A 43 -19.30 -26.96 2.42
C SER A 43 -20.78 -27.13 2.05
N ASN A 44 -21.63 -27.52 3.00
CA ASN A 44 -23.09 -27.67 2.82
C ASN A 44 -23.90 -26.55 3.48
N SER A 45 -23.26 -25.64 4.22
CA SER A 45 -23.97 -24.56 4.92
C SER A 45 -24.57 -23.55 3.94
N SER A 46 -25.76 -23.05 4.28
CA SER A 46 -26.43 -21.96 3.57
C SER A 46 -25.84 -20.60 3.94
N MET A 47 -25.67 -19.74 2.95
CA MET A 47 -25.26 -18.35 3.17
C MET A 47 -26.40 -17.52 3.78
N ASN A 48 -26.06 -16.58 4.64
CA ASN A 48 -27.02 -15.62 5.21
C ASN A 48 -26.35 -14.24 5.39
N ASP A 49 -27.16 -13.22 5.65
CA ASP A 49 -26.69 -11.83 5.77
C ASP A 49 -25.76 -11.63 6.97
N LYS A 50 -25.98 -12.34 8.08
CA LYS A 50 -25.12 -12.26 9.26
C LYS A 50 -23.68 -12.69 8.96
N LEU A 51 -23.49 -13.74 8.16
CA LEU A 51 -22.14 -14.17 7.74
C LEU A 51 -21.44 -13.07 6.94
N TYR A 52 -22.18 -12.36 6.08
CA TYR A 52 -21.64 -11.20 5.37
C TYR A 52 -21.22 -10.10 6.33
N ASP A 53 -22.11 -9.69 7.23
CA ASP A 53 -21.83 -8.60 8.17
C ASP A 53 -20.64 -8.93 9.09
N ASP A 54 -20.56 -10.16 9.59
CA ASP A 54 -19.52 -10.60 10.53
C ASP A 54 -18.15 -10.79 9.87
N TYR A 55 -18.09 -11.26 8.61
CA TYR A 55 -16.84 -11.76 8.01
C TYR A 55 -16.40 -11.08 6.71
N TYR A 56 -17.22 -10.24 6.08
CA TYR A 56 -16.88 -9.66 4.78
C TYR A 56 -15.63 -8.77 4.84
N SER A 57 -15.43 -8.00 5.93
CA SER A 57 -14.20 -7.21 6.12
C SER A 57 -12.95 -8.10 6.14
N ASN A 58 -13.00 -9.22 6.86
CA ASN A 58 -11.90 -10.19 6.93
C ASN A 58 -11.64 -10.85 5.57
N PHE A 59 -12.69 -11.17 4.82
CA PHE A 59 -12.57 -11.66 3.45
C PHE A 59 -11.86 -10.66 2.54
N MET A 60 -12.19 -9.36 2.64
CA MET A 60 -11.52 -8.34 1.84
C MET A 60 -10.03 -8.25 2.17
N LYS A 61 -9.65 -8.31 3.46
CA LYS A 61 -8.24 -8.40 3.89
C LYS A 61 -7.56 -9.64 3.33
N TYR A 62 -8.18 -10.81 3.46
CA TYR A 62 -7.67 -12.08 2.91
C TYR A 62 -7.45 -12.02 1.40
N ARG A 63 -8.40 -11.44 0.66
CA ARG A 63 -8.32 -11.27 -0.78
C ARG A 63 -7.16 -10.36 -1.18
N THR A 64 -7.00 -9.23 -0.48
CA THR A 64 -5.88 -8.30 -0.69
C THR A 64 -4.55 -9.00 -0.44
N LYS A 65 -4.40 -9.64 0.71
CA LYS A 65 -3.21 -10.43 1.06
C LYS A 65 -2.87 -11.46 -0.02
N THR A 66 -3.84 -12.29 -0.40
CA THR A 66 -3.66 -13.34 -1.40
C THR A 66 -3.24 -12.77 -2.76
N LYS A 67 -3.81 -11.63 -3.17
CA LYS A 67 -3.45 -10.95 -4.42
C LYS A 67 -2.00 -10.43 -4.38
N LEU A 68 -1.59 -9.85 -3.26
CA LEU A 68 -0.26 -9.30 -3.07
C LEU A 68 0.80 -10.41 -3.00
N GLU A 69 0.55 -11.47 -2.25
CA GLU A 69 1.45 -12.63 -2.12
C GLU A 69 1.64 -13.38 -3.45
N LYS A 70 0.60 -13.40 -4.30
CA LYS A 70 0.68 -13.99 -5.66
C LYS A 70 1.38 -13.08 -6.68
N ASN A 71 1.66 -11.81 -6.35
CA ASN A 71 2.35 -10.93 -7.28
C ASN A 71 3.83 -11.37 -7.42
N PRO A 72 4.31 -11.72 -8.62
CA PRO A 72 5.67 -12.25 -8.76
C PRO A 72 6.77 -11.19 -8.63
N TYR A 73 6.41 -9.91 -8.72
CA TYR A 73 7.35 -8.79 -8.76
C TYR A 73 7.62 -8.19 -7.38
N LEU A 74 6.57 -7.97 -6.57
CA LEU A 74 6.68 -7.33 -5.26
C LEU A 74 6.98 -8.37 -4.17
N LYS A 75 8.03 -8.11 -3.37
CA LYS A 75 8.36 -8.89 -2.17
C LYS A 75 7.63 -8.28 -0.98
N VAL A 76 6.43 -8.78 -0.73
CA VAL A 76 5.55 -8.34 0.34
C VAL A 76 6.15 -8.64 1.71
N ASN A 77 5.96 -7.75 2.69
CA ASN A 77 6.53 -7.86 4.04
C ASN A 77 8.06 -8.02 4.05
N LYS A 78 8.74 -7.55 3.00
CA LYS A 78 10.20 -7.53 2.89
C LYS A 78 10.74 -6.11 2.80
N VAL A 79 12.02 -5.96 3.16
CA VAL A 79 12.68 -4.65 3.24
C VAL A 79 13.29 -4.28 1.91
N TYR A 80 12.93 -3.08 1.45
CA TYR A 80 13.56 -2.39 0.34
C TYR A 80 14.37 -1.22 0.84
N VAL A 81 15.59 -1.08 0.32
CA VAL A 81 16.55 -0.04 0.68
C VAL A 81 16.66 0.98 -0.45
N HIS A 82 16.51 2.25 -0.10
CA HIS A 82 16.74 3.38 -1.00
C HIS A 82 17.96 4.18 -0.52
N TYR A 83 18.99 4.29 -1.34
CA TYR A 83 20.16 5.13 -1.04
C TYR A 83 19.82 6.61 -1.22
N ARG A 84 19.98 7.36 -0.14
CA ARG A 84 19.77 8.82 -0.08
C ARG A 84 21.07 9.54 -0.40
N THR A 85 22.16 9.04 0.18
CA THR A 85 23.55 9.38 -0.12
C THR A 85 24.37 8.08 -0.19
N SER A 86 25.69 8.17 -0.34
CA SER A 86 26.57 6.99 -0.28
C SER A 86 26.55 6.31 1.10
N ASN A 87 26.25 7.06 2.17
CA ASN A 87 26.39 6.61 3.55
C ASN A 87 25.07 6.70 4.33
N SER A 88 23.95 6.91 3.63
CA SER A 88 22.63 7.09 4.25
C SER A 88 21.54 6.46 3.40
N VAL A 89 20.64 5.72 4.06
CA VAL A 89 19.59 4.93 3.42
C VAL A 89 18.22 5.17 4.03
N GLU A 90 17.18 4.87 3.28
CA GLU A 90 15.79 4.87 3.72
C GLU A 90 15.26 3.43 3.59
N PHE A 91 14.69 2.90 4.67
CA PHE A 91 14.09 1.56 4.67
C PHE A 91 12.60 1.66 4.39
N SER A 92 12.10 0.73 3.58
CA SER A 92 10.68 0.63 3.27
C SER A 92 10.18 -0.79 3.24
N VAL A 93 8.91 -0.99 3.62
CA VAL A 93 8.22 -2.27 3.55
C VAL A 93 6.84 -2.04 2.93
N TYR A 94 6.45 -2.92 2.01
CA TYR A 94 5.11 -2.96 1.43
C TYR A 94 4.37 -4.14 2.05
N SER A 95 3.33 -3.86 2.83
CA SER A 95 2.63 -4.87 3.62
C SER A 95 1.70 -5.73 2.77
N ASP A 96 1.24 -6.85 3.33
CA ASP A 96 0.18 -7.69 2.79
C ASP A 96 -1.24 -7.09 2.94
N GLU A 97 -1.34 -5.85 3.43
CA GLU A 97 -2.58 -5.12 3.66
C GLU A 97 -2.64 -3.78 2.92
N GLU A 98 -1.85 -3.63 1.84
CA GLU A 98 -1.74 -2.39 1.04
C GLU A 98 -1.13 -1.18 1.81
N ASP A 99 -0.52 -1.43 2.98
CA ASP A 99 0.21 -0.42 3.73
C ASP A 99 1.65 -0.29 3.24
N PHE A 100 2.05 0.93 2.92
CA PHE A 100 3.42 1.31 2.67
C PHE A 100 4.03 1.89 3.95
N CYS A 101 5.03 1.20 4.49
CA CYS A 101 5.79 1.61 5.67
C CYS A 101 7.15 2.19 5.29
N LEU A 102 7.60 3.19 6.04
CA LEU A 102 8.86 3.92 5.80
C LEU A 102 9.61 4.15 7.13
N SER A 103 10.94 4.26 7.08
CA SER A 103 11.71 4.79 8.21
C SER A 103 11.41 6.27 8.42
N ASP A 104 11.28 6.68 9.69
CA ASP A 104 10.93 8.07 10.05
C ASP A 104 12.05 9.08 9.69
N TYR A 105 13.29 8.60 9.58
CA TYR A 105 14.47 9.39 9.27
C TYR A 105 15.38 8.63 8.29
N ASP A 106 16.26 9.40 7.64
CA ASP A 106 17.38 8.86 6.85
C ASP A 106 18.33 8.13 7.83
N LEU A 107 18.70 6.90 7.50
CA LEU A 107 19.46 5.98 8.35
C LEU A 107 20.93 6.04 7.96
N ASP A 108 21.74 6.68 8.80
CA ASP A 108 23.17 6.86 8.54
C ASP A 108 23.99 5.63 8.94
N MET A 109 24.96 5.28 8.09
CA MET A 109 25.94 4.22 8.29
C MET A 109 27.12 4.73 9.14
N ASP A 110 26.85 5.13 10.37
CA ASP A 110 27.79 5.86 11.25
C ASP A 110 28.28 5.05 12.46
N GLY A 111 27.89 3.77 12.56
CA GLY A 111 28.22 2.89 13.68
C GLY A 111 27.27 2.97 14.88
N LYS A 112 26.21 3.81 14.84
CA LYS A 112 25.26 3.94 15.97
C LYS A 112 24.00 3.09 15.81
N ILE A 113 23.37 3.18 14.63
CA ILE A 113 22.14 2.45 14.30
C ILE A 113 22.42 1.43 13.19
N LEU A 114 23.17 1.84 12.18
CA LEU A 114 23.77 0.98 11.17
C LEU A 114 25.28 0.96 11.36
N SER A 115 25.92 -0.18 11.12
CA SER A 115 27.38 -0.24 11.08
C SER A 115 27.94 0.56 9.91
N LEU A 116 29.23 0.88 9.99
CA LEU A 116 29.99 1.18 8.78
C LEU A 116 29.98 -0.05 7.86
N PRO A 117 30.03 0.12 6.53
CA PRO A 117 30.23 -0.99 5.62
C PRO A 117 31.56 -1.69 5.93
N ASP A 118 31.55 -3.03 6.00
CA ASP A 118 32.79 -3.79 6.11
C ASP A 118 33.53 -3.88 4.76
N GLN A 119 34.65 -4.60 4.74
CA GLN A 119 35.47 -4.81 3.53
C GLN A 119 34.73 -5.48 2.36
N ASN A 120 33.61 -6.16 2.63
CA ASN A 120 32.74 -6.78 1.63
C ASN A 120 31.52 -5.90 1.29
N GLY A 121 31.44 -4.69 1.86
CA GLY A 121 30.30 -3.78 1.70
C GLY A 121 29.07 -4.18 2.51
N ILE A 122 29.20 -5.04 3.52
CA ILE A 122 28.07 -5.46 4.37
C ILE A 122 27.84 -4.43 5.46
N VAL A 123 26.58 -4.00 5.61
CA VAL A 123 26.12 -3.10 6.67
C VAL A 123 25.16 -3.85 7.58
N LYS A 124 25.42 -3.80 8.89
CA LYS A 124 24.62 -4.46 9.93
C LYS A 124 23.68 -3.48 10.59
N VAL A 125 22.45 -3.92 10.85
CA VAL A 125 21.51 -3.22 11.71
C VAL A 125 21.91 -3.47 13.17
N ILE A 126 22.55 -2.49 13.80
CA ILE A 126 23.05 -2.56 15.19
C ILE A 126 21.89 -2.49 16.17
N LYS A 127 20.92 -1.63 15.90
CA LYS A 127 19.70 -1.47 16.70
C LYS A 127 18.48 -1.71 15.82
N PRO A 128 17.47 -2.48 16.27
CA PRO A 128 16.26 -2.72 15.48
C PRO A 128 15.62 -1.40 15.00
N ILE A 129 15.34 -1.32 13.71
CA ILE A 129 14.78 -0.12 13.08
C ILE A 129 13.29 -0.31 12.94
N ILE A 130 12.51 0.66 13.42
CA ILE A 130 11.06 0.64 13.22
C ILE A 130 10.73 1.41 11.95
N VAL A 131 10.11 0.72 10.98
CA VAL A 131 9.45 1.38 9.85
C VAL A 131 7.95 1.41 10.13
N LYS A 132 7.33 2.56 9.96
CA LYS A 132 5.93 2.80 10.35
C LYS A 132 5.09 3.09 9.12
N TYR A 133 3.78 2.84 9.23
CA TYR A 133 2.80 3.24 8.24
C TYR A 133 3.03 4.69 7.79
N PHE A 134 3.26 4.87 6.49
CA PHE A 134 3.46 6.16 5.84
C PHE A 134 2.30 6.49 4.87
N GLY A 135 1.68 5.46 4.31
CA GLY A 135 0.54 5.61 3.42
C GLY A 135 0.16 4.29 2.79
N ASP A 136 -0.66 4.38 1.75
CA ASP A 136 -1.10 3.26 0.93
C ASP A 136 -0.12 2.98 -0.24
N PHE A 137 -0.35 1.87 -0.92
CA PHE A 137 0.16 1.65 -2.27
C PHE A 137 -0.86 0.90 -3.15
N GLU A 138 -0.78 1.12 -4.45
CA GLU A 138 -1.51 0.32 -5.45
C GLU A 138 -0.49 -0.45 -6.29
N ILE A 139 -0.75 -1.74 -6.53
CA ILE A 139 0.03 -2.56 -7.47
C ILE A 139 -0.88 -3.22 -8.49
N THR A 140 -0.46 -3.17 -9.76
CA THR A 140 -1.08 -3.90 -10.88
C THR A 140 0.04 -4.42 -11.76
N ASN A 141 0.15 -5.76 -11.88
CA ASN A 141 1.29 -6.42 -12.50
C ASN A 141 2.60 -5.95 -11.87
N ASN A 142 3.52 -5.41 -12.66
CA ASN A 142 4.77 -4.83 -12.20
C ASN A 142 4.72 -3.31 -12.00
N ILE A 143 3.55 -2.67 -12.12
CA ILE A 143 3.40 -1.24 -11.94
C ILE A 143 2.98 -0.98 -10.50
N ILE A 144 3.71 -0.10 -9.81
CA ILE A 144 3.43 0.30 -8.44
C ILE A 144 3.24 1.81 -8.35
N LYS A 145 2.26 2.22 -7.54
CA LYS A 145 2.02 3.61 -7.14
C LYS A 145 2.07 3.69 -5.63
N THR A 146 2.72 4.71 -5.11
CA THR A 146 2.78 4.96 -3.67
C THR A 146 3.01 6.45 -3.40
N ARG A 147 3.21 6.82 -2.15
CA ARG A 147 3.46 8.19 -1.70
C ARG A 147 4.94 8.41 -1.46
N ARG A 148 5.35 9.68 -1.48
CA ARG A 148 6.67 10.10 -1.02
C ARG A 148 6.57 11.45 -0.33
N HIS A 149 7.23 11.57 0.82
CA HIS A 149 7.44 12.85 1.47
C HIS A 149 8.43 13.67 0.65
N SER A 150 8.02 14.87 0.29
CA SER A 150 8.86 15.84 -0.41
C SER A 150 8.98 17.07 0.46
N ARG A 151 10.21 17.52 0.65
CA ARG A 151 10.50 18.72 1.42
C ARG A 151 11.43 19.64 0.66
N SER A 152 11.30 20.91 0.95
CA SER A 152 12.21 21.99 0.62
C SER A 152 12.49 22.77 1.91
N PRO A 153 13.48 23.69 1.94
CA PRO A 153 13.70 24.54 3.10
C PRO A 153 12.47 25.36 3.54
N PHE A 154 11.48 25.56 2.65
CA PHE A 154 10.34 26.43 2.88
C PHE A 154 9.00 25.70 3.05
N ASN A 155 8.89 24.45 2.60
CA ASN A 155 7.62 23.74 2.58
C ASN A 155 7.81 22.22 2.50
N GLU A 156 6.85 21.48 3.05
CA GLU A 156 6.74 20.03 2.97
C GLU A 156 5.39 19.62 2.35
N TRP A 157 5.40 18.58 1.54
CA TRP A 157 4.19 18.06 0.88
C TRP A 157 4.34 16.57 0.56
N TYR A 158 3.23 15.96 0.15
CA TYR A 158 3.19 14.56 -0.27
C TYR A 158 2.96 14.47 -1.78
N ASP A 159 3.94 13.89 -2.48
CA ASP A 159 3.82 13.56 -3.89
C ASP A 159 3.35 12.11 -4.05
N TYR A 160 2.57 11.84 -5.11
CA TYR A 160 2.38 10.48 -5.60
C TYR A 160 3.49 10.13 -6.56
N VAL A 161 4.02 8.93 -6.41
CA VAL A 161 5.10 8.38 -7.22
C VAL A 161 4.65 7.09 -7.89
N GLU A 162 5.00 6.92 -9.15
CA GLU A 162 4.65 5.76 -9.96
C GLU A 162 5.92 5.18 -10.60
N GLY A 163 5.98 3.86 -10.65
CA GLY A 163 7.13 3.13 -11.12
C GLY A 163 6.85 1.74 -11.65
N LYS A 164 7.94 1.07 -12.02
CA LYS A 164 7.94 -0.34 -12.38
C LYS A 164 8.81 -1.13 -11.41
N ILE A 165 8.46 -2.39 -11.22
CA ILE A 165 9.24 -3.36 -10.45
C ILE A 165 9.91 -4.31 -11.44
N SER A 166 11.22 -4.49 -11.30
CA SER A 166 12.01 -5.43 -12.11
C SER A 166 13.24 -5.85 -11.32
N ASN A 167 13.61 -7.13 -11.39
CA ASN A 167 14.82 -7.67 -10.75
C ASN A 167 14.98 -7.19 -9.30
N ASP A 168 13.96 -7.45 -8.49
CA ASP A 168 13.94 -7.09 -7.06
C ASP A 168 14.13 -5.59 -6.77
N THR A 169 13.96 -4.74 -7.78
CA THR A 169 14.13 -3.30 -7.71
C THR A 169 12.84 -2.60 -8.08
N ILE A 170 12.42 -1.66 -7.23
CA ILE A 170 11.32 -0.73 -7.51
C ILE A 170 11.93 0.55 -8.06
N TYR A 171 11.59 0.87 -9.31
CA TYR A 171 12.02 2.07 -10.00
C TYR A 171 10.88 3.08 -10.14
N LEU A 172 10.86 4.08 -9.27
CA LEU A 172 9.85 5.15 -9.28
C LEU A 172 10.33 6.29 -10.19
N SER A 173 9.74 6.32 -11.39
CA SER A 173 10.19 7.15 -12.52
C SER A 173 9.37 8.41 -12.72
N LYS A 174 8.17 8.46 -12.12
CA LYS A 174 7.24 9.57 -12.24
C LYS A 174 6.84 10.04 -10.86
N LYS A 175 6.73 11.37 -10.69
CA LYS A 175 6.04 11.99 -9.56
C LYS A 175 5.00 12.99 -10.03
N TYR A 176 3.91 13.11 -9.29
CA TYR A 176 2.85 14.06 -9.58
C TYR A 176 2.05 14.39 -8.31
N TRP A 177 1.40 15.55 -8.32
CA TRP A 177 0.53 15.95 -7.23
C TRP A 177 -0.81 15.19 -7.30
N GLY A 178 -1.18 14.58 -6.18
CA GLY A 178 -2.39 13.78 -6.02
C GLY A 178 -3.62 14.56 -5.58
N LYS A 179 -4.83 14.03 -5.84
CA LYS A 179 -6.09 14.50 -5.25
C LYS A 179 -6.22 14.01 -3.79
N ALA A 180 -5.37 14.50 -2.90
CA ALA A 180 -5.20 13.91 -1.57
C ALA A 180 -6.24 14.33 -0.49
N LYS A 181 -7.25 15.17 -0.78
CA LYS A 181 -8.17 15.59 0.30
C LYS A 181 -9.18 14.52 0.72
N ASN A 182 -9.85 13.82 -0.21
CA ASN A 182 -10.97 12.93 0.14
C ASN A 182 -10.98 11.56 -0.56
N ASN A 183 -9.96 11.18 -1.34
CA ASN A 183 -9.96 9.91 -2.09
C ASN A 183 -8.57 9.29 -2.19
N TYR A 184 -8.36 8.17 -1.49
CA TYR A 184 -7.17 7.29 -1.47
C TYR A 184 -6.89 6.56 -2.81
N LYS A 185 -7.45 7.04 -3.92
CA LYS A 185 -7.24 6.45 -5.25
C LYS A 185 -6.12 7.26 -5.87
N PHE A 186 -4.95 6.69 -6.18
CA PHE A 186 -3.73 7.37 -6.69
C PHE A 186 -3.94 8.17 -7.99
N LYS A 187 -4.81 9.18 -7.92
CA LYS A 187 -5.37 9.96 -9.01
C LYS A 187 -4.66 11.30 -9.03
N LYS A 188 -4.10 11.59 -10.19
CA LYS A 188 -3.44 12.84 -10.48
C LYS A 188 -4.43 14.00 -10.43
N TYR A 189 -4.02 15.12 -9.85
CA TYR A 189 -4.78 16.37 -9.94
C TYR A 189 -4.77 16.86 -11.40
N TRP A 190 -5.91 17.36 -11.89
CA TRP A 190 -6.13 17.54 -13.34
C TRP A 190 -5.10 18.46 -14.02
N LEU A 191 -4.67 19.53 -13.35
CA LEU A 191 -3.62 20.44 -13.83
C LEU A 191 -2.21 20.12 -13.32
N ALA A 192 -2.03 19.05 -12.52
CA ALA A 192 -0.70 18.72 -12.04
C ALA A 192 0.20 18.32 -13.21
N LYS A 193 1.45 18.77 -13.19
CA LYS A 193 2.46 18.26 -14.11
C LYS A 193 3.01 16.93 -13.59
N THR A 194 3.21 15.98 -14.50
CA THR A 194 3.99 14.77 -14.18
C THR A 194 5.46 15.11 -14.38
N ARG A 195 6.28 14.87 -13.35
CA ARG A 195 7.72 15.13 -13.37
C ARG A 195 8.47 13.81 -13.37
N LYS A 196 9.63 13.75 -14.02
CA LYS A 196 10.52 12.58 -13.99
C LYS A 196 11.24 12.50 -12.64
N THR A 197 11.49 11.28 -12.17
CA THR A 197 12.28 10.96 -10.99
C THR A 197 13.17 9.74 -11.27
N ASN A 198 14.15 9.49 -10.39
CA ASN A 198 15.09 8.38 -10.49
C ASN A 198 15.23 7.69 -9.13
N TYR A 199 14.11 7.42 -8.45
CA TYR A 199 14.18 6.75 -7.15
C TYR A 199 14.22 5.25 -7.35
N LYS A 200 15.23 4.63 -6.74
CA LYS A 200 15.46 3.19 -6.77
C LYS A 200 15.36 2.66 -5.35
N LYS A 201 14.52 1.65 -5.16
CA LYS A 201 14.44 0.88 -3.92
C LYS A 201 14.76 -0.58 -4.23
N ILE A 202 15.70 -1.16 -3.50
CA ILE A 202 16.28 -2.46 -3.82
C ILE A 202 15.94 -3.41 -2.68
N TYR A 203 15.30 -4.53 -2.99
CA TYR A 203 15.03 -5.57 -2.01
C TYR A 203 16.35 -6.14 -1.49
N GLN A 204 16.45 -6.27 -0.17
CA GLN A 204 17.60 -6.84 0.52
C GLN A 204 17.17 -8.12 1.24
N PRO A 205 17.57 -9.31 0.74
CA PRO A 205 17.06 -10.58 1.23
C PRO A 205 17.49 -10.95 2.65
N THR A 206 18.63 -10.42 3.09
CA THR A 206 19.22 -10.66 4.42
C THR A 206 18.62 -9.75 5.51
N LEU A 207 17.86 -8.72 5.13
CA LEU A 207 17.06 -7.94 6.08
C LEU A 207 15.76 -8.68 6.42
N LYS A 208 15.48 -8.78 7.71
CA LYS A 208 14.25 -9.35 8.25
C LYS A 208 13.30 -8.23 8.65
N ALA A 209 12.02 -8.42 8.39
CA ALA A 209 10.96 -7.51 8.82
C ALA A 209 9.91 -8.31 9.60
N GLU A 210 9.71 -7.94 10.86
CA GLU A 210 8.70 -8.53 11.74
C GLU A 210 7.53 -7.53 11.86
N LYS A 211 6.35 -7.92 11.38
CA LYS A 211 5.15 -7.09 11.40
C LYS A 211 4.59 -7.00 12.82
N PHE A 212 4.20 -5.80 13.23
CA PHE A 212 3.45 -5.57 14.48
C PHE A 212 2.56 -4.33 14.33
N GLU A 213 1.55 -4.19 15.20
CA GLU A 213 0.75 -2.97 15.30
C GLU A 213 1.28 -2.10 16.45
N ASN A 214 1.34 -0.79 16.22
CA ASN A 214 1.67 0.13 17.31
C ASN A 214 0.43 0.43 18.18
N SER A 215 0.60 1.26 19.21
CA SER A 215 -0.48 1.68 20.13
C SER A 215 -1.66 2.39 19.46
N TYR A 216 -1.52 2.83 18.21
CA TYR A 216 -2.57 3.47 17.41
C TYR A 216 -3.23 2.50 16.41
N GLY A 217 -2.88 1.21 16.45
CA GLY A 217 -3.36 0.21 15.49
C GLY A 217 -2.79 0.37 14.08
N LEU A 218 -1.68 1.12 13.92
CA LEU A 218 -1.03 1.29 12.63
C LEU A 218 0.01 0.20 12.39
N THR A 219 0.02 -0.35 11.18
CA THR A 219 1.01 -1.32 10.72
C THR A 219 2.43 -0.76 10.85
N CYS A 220 3.29 -1.51 11.53
CA CYS A 220 4.71 -1.24 11.68
C CYS A 220 5.51 -2.51 11.38
N PHE A 221 6.80 -2.35 11.08
CA PHE A 221 7.73 -3.46 11.02
C PHE A 221 9.00 -3.16 11.82
N ARG A 222 9.46 -4.16 12.58
CA ARG A 222 10.77 -4.16 13.20
C ARG A 222 11.76 -4.79 12.23
N VAL A 223 12.73 -4.01 11.78
CA VAL A 223 13.74 -4.42 10.82
C VAL A 223 15.05 -4.75 11.54
N THR A 224 15.61 -5.91 11.23
CA THR A 224 16.90 -6.41 11.75
C THR A 224 17.68 -7.13 10.64
N GLY A 225 18.94 -7.50 10.92
CA GLY A 225 19.80 -8.23 10.00
C GLY A 225 20.88 -7.35 9.38
N GLU A 226 21.24 -7.64 8.14
CA GLU A 226 22.30 -6.94 7.41
C GLU A 226 21.93 -6.81 5.94
N PHE A 227 22.64 -5.96 5.20
CA PHE A 227 22.44 -5.78 3.77
C PHE A 227 23.74 -5.41 3.07
N LEU A 228 23.78 -5.69 1.77
CA LEU A 228 24.91 -5.36 0.91
C LEU A 228 24.73 -3.95 0.33
N VAL A 229 25.77 -3.12 0.48
CA VAL A 229 25.88 -1.83 -0.20
C VAL A 229 26.02 -2.05 -1.71
N LYS A 230 25.30 -1.28 -2.52
CA LYS A 230 25.35 -1.34 -3.98
C LYS A 230 25.98 -0.10 -4.59
#